data_AF-A0A419TBX5-F1
#
_entry.id   AF-A0A419TBX5-F1
#
_cell.length_a   1.000
_cell.length_b   1.000
_cell.length_c   1.000
_cell.angle_alpha   90.00
_cell.angle_beta   90.00
_cell.angle_gamma   90.00
#
_symmetry.space_group_name_H-M   'P 1'
#
loop_
_entity.id
_entity.type
_entity.pdbx_description
1 polymer ?
#
loop_
_entity_poly.entity_id
_entity_poly.type
_entity_poly.pdbx_seq_one_letter_code
_entity_poly.pdbx_strand_id
1 'polypeptide(L)'
;MEFQYYLPVNLVFGRGKADFIGEKAAAIGKRALIVTGGNSTKKSGLLDRTKKQLEENGVSFVLFDKAEPNPLTTTVYEGGELANQEGCDFIIALGGGSSLDTGKGIAFMALNGGDINDYIYGKKVSDKALPLLAVPTTCGTGSEGNGFAVMTNPQTLDKKSLRCSAIVPTCSIVDPQLMMTMPKGILASVGFDALCHNIDAYLSTISQPLTDLMALEGVRLAAESLVALYEDTGDLNNWDQLCLSSTLGGMVINTAGVTALHGMEHPVSGLKDAVHGRGLAALAPHVFESSIKGAPYKFATLSKLLGGRDETDFVEQIHKLISRLDLTESLKDMGIEESDLSWLTKNCLKVSAASMANHPVVFTPEEIKEIYQKSL
;
A
#
# COMPACT_ATOMS: atom_id res chain seq x y z
N MET A 1 -11.44 6.46 -27.75
CA MET A 1 -10.83 6.01 -26.48
C MET A 1 -9.36 5.80 -26.75
N GLU A 2 -8.50 6.55 -26.08
CA GLU A 2 -7.05 6.52 -26.25
C GLU A 2 -6.41 6.27 -24.88
N PHE A 3 -5.54 5.27 -24.76
CA PHE A 3 -4.78 4.99 -23.55
C PHE A 3 -3.51 4.19 -23.86
N GLN A 4 -2.51 4.30 -22.99
CA GLN A 4 -1.31 3.47 -22.98
C GLN A 4 -1.15 2.87 -21.59
N TYR A 5 -0.98 1.54 -21.52
CA TYR A 5 -0.78 0.81 -20.28
C TYR A 5 0.55 0.06 -20.32
N TYR A 6 1.42 0.36 -19.35
CA TYR A 6 2.69 -0.34 -19.16
C TYR A 6 2.98 -0.45 -17.67
N LEU A 7 3.19 -1.68 -17.21
CA LEU A 7 3.55 -2.00 -15.84
C LEU A 7 4.39 -3.29 -15.87
N PRO A 8 5.73 -3.22 -15.69
CA PRO A 8 6.62 -4.37 -15.87
C PRO A 8 6.67 -5.26 -14.62
N VAL A 9 5.51 -5.67 -14.11
CA VAL A 9 5.43 -6.51 -12.90
C VAL A 9 5.59 -7.98 -13.28
N ASN A 10 6.45 -8.68 -12.55
CA ASN A 10 6.67 -10.12 -12.64
C ASN A 10 6.16 -10.81 -11.37
N LEU A 11 4.97 -11.40 -11.42
CA LEU A 11 4.31 -12.05 -10.28
C LEU A 11 4.51 -13.56 -10.28
N VAL A 12 5.06 -14.08 -9.18
CA VAL A 12 5.03 -15.50 -8.81
C VAL A 12 3.98 -15.66 -7.72
N PHE A 13 2.74 -15.90 -8.13
CA PHE A 13 1.60 -16.00 -7.22
C PHE A 13 1.25 -17.46 -6.92
N GLY A 14 0.93 -17.75 -5.67
CA GLY A 14 0.30 -19.01 -5.25
C GLY A 14 0.81 -19.55 -3.92
N ARG A 15 0.09 -20.52 -3.39
CA ARG A 15 0.44 -21.17 -2.13
C ARG A 15 1.77 -21.92 -2.26
N GLY A 16 2.65 -21.77 -1.28
CA GLY A 16 3.98 -22.40 -1.26
C GLY A 16 5.00 -21.75 -2.19
N LYS A 17 4.68 -20.62 -2.85
CA LYS A 17 5.64 -19.95 -3.73
C LYS A 17 6.83 -19.34 -3.00
N ALA A 18 6.76 -19.20 -1.68
CA ALA A 18 7.91 -18.83 -0.86
C ALA A 18 9.09 -19.83 -0.94
N ASP A 19 8.90 -21.06 -1.45
CA ASP A 19 9.98 -22.02 -1.72
C ASP A 19 10.87 -21.65 -2.91
N PHE A 20 10.47 -20.66 -3.71
CA PHE A 20 11.23 -20.22 -4.89
C PHE A 20 12.05 -18.96 -4.63
N ILE A 21 12.11 -18.45 -3.39
CA ILE A 21 12.84 -17.22 -3.04
C ILE A 21 14.31 -17.34 -3.43
N GLY A 22 14.98 -18.45 -3.08
CA GLY A 22 16.39 -18.68 -3.41
C GLY A 22 16.66 -18.73 -4.92
N GLU A 23 15.83 -19.47 -5.67
CA GLU A 23 15.93 -19.56 -7.13
C GLU A 23 15.76 -18.19 -7.79
N LYS A 24 14.73 -17.43 -7.39
CA LYS A 24 14.47 -16.09 -7.96
C LYS A 24 15.54 -15.09 -7.57
N ALA A 25 16.04 -15.14 -6.34
CA ALA A 25 17.15 -14.31 -5.89
C ALA A 25 18.43 -14.56 -6.71
N ALA A 26 18.79 -15.82 -6.96
CA ALA A 26 19.98 -16.18 -7.73
C ALA A 26 19.91 -15.76 -9.22
N ALA A 27 18.70 -15.63 -9.76
CA ALA A 27 18.46 -15.08 -11.10
C ALA A 27 18.60 -13.55 -11.16
N ILE A 28 18.54 -12.86 -10.02
CA ILE A 28 18.63 -11.40 -9.93
C ILE A 28 20.09 -10.94 -9.68
N GLY A 29 20.77 -11.53 -8.70
CA GLY A 29 22.09 -11.07 -8.27
C GLY A 29 22.86 -12.07 -7.40
N LYS A 30 23.98 -11.62 -6.83
CA LYS A 30 24.90 -12.46 -6.04
C LYS A 30 25.02 -12.05 -4.57
N ARG A 31 24.68 -10.80 -4.24
CA ARG A 31 24.75 -10.27 -2.88
C ARG A 31 23.52 -9.41 -2.55
N ALA A 32 22.61 -9.99 -1.78
CA ALA A 32 21.38 -9.34 -1.38
C ALA A 32 21.56 -8.48 -0.13
N LEU A 33 20.85 -7.34 -0.06
CA LEU A 33 20.42 -6.80 1.24
C LEU A 33 19.00 -7.28 1.53
N ILE A 34 18.82 -8.04 2.61
CA ILE A 34 17.50 -8.45 3.09
C ILE A 34 16.93 -7.33 3.96
N VAL A 35 15.85 -6.71 3.52
CA VAL A 35 15.15 -5.64 4.23
C VAL A 35 13.89 -6.20 4.87
N THR A 36 13.78 -6.10 6.20
CA THR A 36 12.64 -6.61 6.95
C THR A 36 12.39 -5.78 8.22
N GLY A 37 11.24 -5.99 8.86
CA GLY A 37 10.97 -5.41 10.18
C GLY A 37 11.56 -6.23 11.32
N GLY A 38 11.49 -5.69 12.54
CA GLY A 38 12.25 -6.25 13.67
C GLY A 38 11.89 -7.69 14.08
N ASN A 39 10.62 -8.11 13.93
CA ASN A 39 10.12 -9.34 14.57
C ASN A 39 9.24 -10.28 13.71
N SER A 40 8.38 -9.79 12.82
CA SER A 40 7.33 -10.62 12.20
C SER A 40 7.88 -11.81 11.41
N THR A 41 8.84 -11.54 10.50
CA THR A 41 9.45 -12.54 9.62
C THR A 41 10.38 -13.51 10.34
N LYS A 42 10.94 -13.08 11.49
CA LYS A 42 11.67 -13.96 12.41
C LYS A 42 10.71 -14.94 13.08
N LYS A 43 9.62 -14.43 13.65
CA LYS A 43 8.62 -15.24 14.37
C LYS A 43 7.92 -16.26 13.47
N SER A 44 7.65 -15.92 12.21
CA SER A 44 7.05 -16.85 11.25
C SER A 44 8.04 -17.87 10.67
N GLY A 45 9.34 -17.73 10.93
CA GLY A 45 10.40 -18.56 10.34
C GLY A 45 10.73 -18.22 8.87
N LEU A 46 10.04 -17.25 8.27
CA LEU A 46 10.26 -16.85 6.88
C LEU A 46 11.66 -16.27 6.65
N LEU A 47 12.19 -15.51 7.62
CA LEU A 47 13.54 -14.95 7.50
C LEU A 47 14.59 -16.06 7.44
N ASP A 48 14.53 -17.04 8.34
CA ASP A 48 15.52 -18.13 8.39
C ASP A 48 15.36 -19.07 7.19
N ARG A 49 14.13 -19.35 6.75
CA ARG A 49 13.86 -20.07 5.50
C ARG A 49 14.45 -19.34 4.29
N THR A 50 14.30 -18.01 4.22
CA THR A 50 14.90 -17.19 3.17
C THR A 50 16.43 -17.30 3.17
N LYS A 51 17.07 -17.08 4.33
CA LYS A 51 18.54 -17.17 4.47
C LYS A 51 19.07 -18.52 3.99
N LYS A 52 18.44 -19.62 4.43
CA LYS A 52 18.81 -20.98 4.01
C LYS A 52 18.68 -21.17 2.49
N GLN A 53 17.58 -20.72 1.90
CA GLN A 53 17.40 -20.80 0.45
C GLN A 53 18.47 -20.00 -0.32
N LEU A 54 18.87 -18.83 0.18
CA LEU A 54 19.93 -18.03 -0.42
C LEU A 54 21.28 -18.76 -0.37
N GLU A 55 21.63 -19.34 0.78
CA GLU A 55 22.85 -20.14 0.95
C GLU A 55 22.88 -21.33 -0.01
N GLU A 56 21.78 -22.09 -0.10
CA GLU A 56 21.63 -23.24 -1.01
C GLU A 56 21.75 -22.86 -2.49
N ASN A 57 21.42 -21.62 -2.85
CA ASN A 57 21.51 -21.09 -4.21
C ASN A 57 22.77 -20.23 -4.46
N GLY A 58 23.71 -20.20 -3.52
CA GLY A 58 24.97 -19.48 -3.66
C GLY A 58 24.82 -17.95 -3.71
N VAL A 59 23.80 -17.41 -3.05
CA VAL A 59 23.55 -15.97 -2.89
C VAL A 59 23.99 -15.54 -1.50
N SER A 60 24.99 -14.67 -1.43
CA SER A 60 25.40 -14.05 -0.17
C SER A 60 24.41 -12.96 0.24
N PHE A 61 24.32 -12.63 1.54
CA PHE A 61 23.40 -11.60 1.99
C PHE A 61 23.89 -10.82 3.22
N VAL A 62 23.32 -9.63 3.39
CA VAL A 62 23.38 -8.80 4.60
C VAL A 62 21.96 -8.57 5.09
N LEU A 63 21.77 -8.46 6.41
CA LEU A 63 20.46 -8.21 7.01
C LEU A 63 20.31 -6.74 7.42
N PHE A 64 19.19 -6.14 7.02
CA PHE A 64 18.69 -4.86 7.50
C PHE A 64 17.29 -5.05 8.09
N ASP A 65 17.20 -5.21 9.41
CA ASP A 65 15.96 -5.55 10.13
C ASP A 65 15.34 -4.34 10.87
N LYS A 66 15.58 -3.14 10.33
CA LYS A 66 15.18 -1.84 10.90
C LYS A 66 13.97 -1.21 10.22
N ALA A 67 13.25 -1.94 9.36
CA ALA A 67 12.03 -1.39 8.76
C ALA A 67 10.92 -1.27 9.82
N GLU A 68 10.39 -0.07 9.97
CA GLU A 68 9.35 0.27 10.94
C GLU A 68 8.02 0.59 10.23
N PRO A 69 6.87 0.45 10.89
CA PRO A 69 5.61 1.03 10.41
C PRO A 69 5.81 2.52 10.05
N ASN A 70 5.11 3.00 9.02
CA ASN A 70 5.25 4.38 8.53
C ASN A 70 6.72 4.79 8.27
N PRO A 71 7.41 4.08 7.35
CA PRO A 71 8.87 4.10 7.27
C PRO A 71 9.43 5.50 7.06
N LEU A 72 10.48 5.84 7.80
CA LEU A 72 11.11 7.15 7.73
C LEU A 72 12.10 7.25 6.56
N THR A 73 12.22 8.45 5.99
CA THR A 73 13.26 8.71 4.97
C THR A 73 14.68 8.45 5.51
N THR A 74 14.90 8.65 6.81
CA THR A 74 16.20 8.40 7.47
C THR A 74 16.58 6.92 7.53
N THR A 75 15.60 6.04 7.78
CA THR A 75 15.81 4.58 7.76
C THR A 75 16.23 4.11 6.37
N VAL A 76 15.67 4.72 5.32
CA VAL A 76 16.04 4.44 3.94
C VAL A 76 17.47 4.90 3.61
N TYR A 77 17.93 6.03 4.14
CA TYR A 77 19.32 6.47 3.98
C TYR A 77 20.30 5.48 4.60
N GLU A 78 20.02 5.05 5.82
CA GLU A 78 20.87 4.09 6.52
C GLU A 78 20.99 2.76 5.74
N GLY A 79 19.87 2.22 5.26
CA GLY A 79 19.88 1.00 4.47
C GLY A 79 20.54 1.16 3.10
N GLY A 80 20.38 2.31 2.45
CA GLY A 80 21.05 2.63 1.18
C GLY A 80 22.57 2.72 1.32
N GLU A 81 23.05 3.35 2.40
CA GLU A 81 24.47 3.40 2.73
C GLU A 81 25.03 2.00 3.03
N LEU A 82 24.33 1.21 3.84
CA LEU A 82 24.72 -0.18 4.13
C LEU A 82 24.79 -1.03 2.87
N ALA A 83 23.79 -0.94 1.97
CA ALA A 83 23.79 -1.68 0.70
C ALA A 83 25.03 -1.34 -0.14
N ASN A 84 25.42 -0.06 -0.18
CA ASN A 84 26.59 0.40 -0.91
C ASN A 84 27.90 -0.09 -0.29
N GLN A 85 28.08 0.11 1.03
CA GLN A 85 29.28 -0.30 1.78
C GLN A 85 29.52 -1.81 1.68
N GLU A 86 28.46 -2.60 1.73
CA GLU A 86 28.51 -4.06 1.65
C GLU A 86 28.56 -4.58 0.21
N GLY A 87 28.47 -3.71 -0.80
CA GLY A 87 28.48 -4.12 -2.21
C GLY A 87 27.29 -5.01 -2.59
N CYS A 88 26.11 -4.74 -2.04
CA CYS A 88 24.88 -5.45 -2.42
C CYS A 88 24.47 -5.06 -3.85
N ASP A 89 24.15 -6.05 -4.68
CA ASP A 89 23.77 -5.86 -6.08
C ASP A 89 22.24 -5.97 -6.30
N PHE A 90 21.47 -6.36 -5.28
CA PHE A 90 20.01 -6.29 -5.27
C PHE A 90 19.44 -6.29 -3.84
N ILE A 91 18.13 -6.02 -3.74
CA ILE A 91 17.40 -5.96 -2.47
C ILE A 91 16.35 -7.09 -2.42
N ILE A 92 16.22 -7.74 -1.26
CA ILE A 92 15.09 -8.64 -0.94
C ILE A 92 14.26 -7.95 0.13
N ALA A 93 13.06 -7.49 -0.22
CA ALA A 93 12.14 -6.88 0.73
C ALA A 93 11.14 -7.91 1.24
N LEU A 94 11.21 -8.21 2.54
CA LEU A 94 10.49 -9.30 3.19
C LEU A 94 9.62 -8.76 4.33
N GLY A 95 8.30 -8.78 4.20
CA GLY A 95 7.40 -8.31 5.26
C GLY A 95 6.13 -7.64 4.75
N GLY A 96 5.54 -6.77 5.57
CA GLY A 96 4.38 -5.97 5.18
C GLY A 96 4.78 -4.76 4.33
N GLY A 97 3.79 -3.95 3.96
CA GLY A 97 3.97 -2.77 3.10
C GLY A 97 5.13 -1.85 3.51
N SER A 98 5.33 -1.62 4.81
CA SER A 98 6.42 -0.78 5.31
C SER A 98 7.81 -1.34 5.00
N SER A 99 8.00 -2.66 5.09
CA SER A 99 9.26 -3.32 4.72
C SER A 99 9.49 -3.27 3.21
N LEU A 100 8.42 -3.44 2.42
CA LEU A 100 8.48 -3.34 0.95
C LEU A 100 8.86 -1.92 0.52
N ASP A 101 8.22 -0.89 1.08
CA ASP A 101 8.48 0.50 0.75
C ASP A 101 9.88 0.95 1.22
N THR A 102 10.33 0.48 2.38
CA THR A 102 11.71 0.69 2.84
C THR A 102 12.70 0.04 1.87
N GLY A 103 12.45 -1.20 1.45
CA GLY A 103 13.30 -1.90 0.49
C GLY A 103 13.41 -1.18 -0.86
N LYS A 104 12.29 -0.66 -1.37
CA LYS A 104 12.25 0.16 -2.59
C LYS A 104 13.02 1.47 -2.44
N GLY A 105 12.82 2.17 -1.32
CA GLY A 105 13.56 3.38 -1.01
C GLY A 105 15.07 3.12 -0.95
N ILE A 106 15.49 2.04 -0.29
CA ILE A 106 16.90 1.63 -0.20
C ILE A 106 17.46 1.30 -1.58
N ALA A 107 16.73 0.53 -2.39
CA ALA A 107 17.15 0.19 -3.75
C ALA A 107 17.40 1.45 -4.60
N PHE A 108 16.54 2.46 -4.44
CA PHE A 108 16.72 3.75 -5.10
C PHE A 108 17.94 4.50 -4.55
N MET A 109 18.03 4.69 -3.24
CA MET A 109 19.11 5.48 -2.62
C MET A 109 20.49 4.83 -2.72
N ALA A 110 20.57 3.51 -2.91
CA ALA A 110 21.84 2.83 -3.17
C ALA A 110 22.53 3.31 -4.46
N LEU A 111 21.76 3.79 -5.45
CA LEU A 111 22.26 4.27 -6.75
C LEU A 111 22.11 5.79 -6.96
N ASN A 112 21.48 6.50 -6.03
CA ASN A 112 21.15 7.91 -6.17
C ASN A 112 21.59 8.70 -4.93
N GLY A 113 22.38 9.76 -5.13
CA GLY A 113 22.87 10.60 -4.05
C GLY A 113 21.93 11.77 -3.69
N GLY A 114 22.17 12.36 -2.52
CA GLY A 114 21.43 13.52 -2.03
C GLY A 114 20.19 13.16 -1.22
N ASP A 115 19.29 14.11 -1.03
CA ASP A 115 18.07 13.94 -0.22
C ASP A 115 16.96 13.27 -1.05
N ILE A 116 16.36 12.17 -0.55
CA ILE A 116 15.25 11.48 -1.23
C ILE A 116 14.03 12.39 -1.39
N ASN A 117 13.87 13.37 -0.51
CA ASN A 117 12.78 14.34 -0.59
C ASN A 117 12.88 15.21 -1.84
N ASP A 118 14.10 15.49 -2.35
CA ASP A 118 14.25 16.20 -3.63
C ASP A 118 13.64 15.41 -4.79
N TYR A 119 13.70 14.08 -4.74
CA TYR A 119 13.10 13.20 -5.74
C TYR A 119 11.59 13.06 -5.54
N ILE A 120 11.14 12.90 -4.29
CA ILE A 120 9.71 12.84 -3.92
C ILE A 120 8.96 14.10 -4.36
N TYR A 121 9.59 15.27 -4.26
CA TYR A 121 9.02 16.55 -4.68
C TYR A 121 9.38 16.96 -6.11
N GLY A 122 10.03 16.08 -6.89
CA GLY A 122 10.33 16.31 -8.30
C GLY A 122 11.36 17.39 -8.59
N LYS A 123 12.15 17.82 -7.59
CA LYS A 123 13.31 18.71 -7.78
C LYS A 123 14.47 17.98 -8.46
N LYS A 124 14.54 16.66 -8.26
CA LYS A 124 15.44 15.73 -8.96
C LYS A 124 14.63 14.60 -9.58
N VAL A 125 15.19 13.99 -10.62
CA VAL A 125 14.59 12.84 -11.32
C VAL A 125 15.67 11.76 -11.50
N SER A 126 15.26 10.51 -11.35
CA SER A 126 16.09 9.34 -11.68
C SER A 126 15.18 8.16 -12.04
N ASP A 127 15.71 7.31 -12.89
CA ASP A 127 15.13 6.06 -13.39
C ASP A 127 16.03 4.86 -13.04
N LYS A 128 16.84 4.98 -11.99
CA LYS A 128 17.78 3.94 -11.55
C LYS A 128 17.47 3.51 -10.12
N ALA A 129 17.48 2.21 -9.89
CA ALA A 129 17.46 1.58 -8.58
C ALA A 129 18.13 0.20 -8.68
N LEU A 130 18.59 -0.36 -7.56
CA LEU A 130 18.97 -1.76 -7.51
C LEU A 130 17.74 -2.64 -7.83
N PRO A 131 17.90 -3.80 -8.49
CA PRO A 131 16.84 -4.78 -8.64
C PRO A 131 16.22 -5.19 -7.29
N LEU A 132 14.94 -5.57 -7.32
CA LEU A 132 14.13 -5.84 -6.14
C LEU A 132 13.41 -7.18 -6.26
N LEU A 133 13.55 -8.02 -5.23
CA LEU A 133 12.68 -9.17 -4.97
C LEU A 133 11.73 -8.83 -3.82
N ALA A 134 10.44 -8.69 -4.10
CA ALA A 134 9.43 -8.40 -3.09
C ALA A 134 8.73 -9.69 -2.62
N VAL A 135 8.63 -9.89 -1.31
CA VAL A 135 7.95 -11.02 -0.69
C VAL A 135 7.01 -10.49 0.40
N PRO A 136 5.78 -10.09 0.03
CA PRO A 136 4.82 -9.57 1.00
C PRO A 136 4.41 -10.64 2.03
N THR A 137 4.13 -10.20 3.24
CA THR A 137 3.53 -11.01 4.33
C THR A 137 2.20 -10.42 4.81
N THR A 138 1.67 -9.44 4.08
CA THR A 138 0.38 -8.80 4.31
C THR A 138 -0.31 -8.58 2.98
N CYS A 139 -1.63 -8.73 2.91
CA CYS A 139 -2.44 -8.45 1.73
C CYS A 139 -3.22 -7.14 1.94
N GLY A 140 -2.53 -6.01 1.80
CA GLY A 140 -3.13 -4.66 1.83
C GLY A 140 -2.59 -3.73 0.77
N THR A 141 -1.34 -3.31 0.95
CA THR A 141 -0.76 -2.21 0.17
C THR A 141 -0.54 -2.49 -1.32
N GLY A 142 -0.47 -3.77 -1.72
CA GLY A 142 -0.11 -4.16 -3.09
C GLY A 142 1.26 -3.62 -3.53
N SER A 143 2.15 -3.29 -2.59
CA SER A 143 3.44 -2.66 -2.89
C SER A 143 4.31 -3.55 -3.79
N GLU A 144 4.11 -4.86 -3.78
CA GLU A 144 4.79 -5.77 -4.69
C GLU A 144 4.42 -5.57 -6.18
N GLY A 145 3.34 -4.84 -6.48
CA GLY A 145 2.81 -4.64 -7.82
C GLY A 145 2.96 -3.22 -8.38
N ASN A 146 3.72 -2.33 -7.73
CA ASN A 146 3.80 -0.92 -8.14
C ASN A 146 5.19 -0.28 -7.97
N GLY A 147 5.36 0.91 -8.58
CA GLY A 147 6.56 1.74 -8.51
C GLY A 147 6.51 2.83 -7.43
N PHE A 148 5.85 2.58 -6.30
CA PHE A 148 5.72 3.52 -5.19
C PHE A 148 6.46 3.06 -3.94
N ALA A 149 7.08 3.99 -3.23
CA ALA A 149 7.56 3.79 -1.86
C ALA A 149 7.06 4.96 -1.00
N VAL A 150 6.12 4.71 -0.09
CA VAL A 150 5.54 5.72 0.80
C VAL A 150 6.40 5.85 2.05
N MET A 151 6.92 7.05 2.30
CA MET A 151 7.77 7.32 3.45
C MET A 151 7.32 8.59 4.16
N THR A 152 7.65 8.68 5.44
CA THR A 152 7.42 9.86 6.27
C THR A 152 8.72 10.65 6.43
N ASN A 153 8.66 11.95 6.18
CA ASN A 153 9.76 12.84 6.52
C ASN A 153 9.64 13.23 8.01
N PRO A 154 10.59 12.82 8.88
CA PRO A 154 10.48 13.06 10.32
C PRO A 154 10.59 14.55 10.71
N GLN A 155 11.06 15.43 9.82
CA GLN A 155 11.21 16.86 10.09
C GLN A 155 9.94 17.65 9.75
N THR A 156 9.24 17.27 8.68
CA THR A 156 8.04 17.98 8.21
C THR A 156 6.74 17.25 8.51
N LEU A 157 6.82 15.97 8.88
CA LEU A 157 5.70 15.04 9.05
C LEU A 157 4.93 14.77 7.74
N ASP A 158 5.49 15.16 6.59
CA ASP A 158 4.91 14.85 5.30
C ASP A 158 5.06 13.34 5.02
N LYS A 159 3.94 12.64 4.81
CA LYS A 159 3.90 11.24 4.34
C LYS A 159 3.62 11.23 2.85
N LYS A 160 4.62 10.89 2.02
CA LYS A 160 4.53 11.00 0.55
C LYS A 160 5.32 9.90 -0.14
N SER A 161 4.84 9.49 -1.31
CA SER A 161 5.48 8.46 -2.13
C SER A 161 6.63 9.00 -2.97
N LEU A 162 7.79 8.33 -2.92
CA LEU A 162 8.68 8.28 -4.08
C LEU A 162 7.97 7.50 -5.18
N ARG A 163 7.99 8.01 -6.42
CA ARG A 163 7.38 7.34 -7.58
C ARG A 163 8.43 7.18 -8.67
N CYS A 164 8.74 5.94 -9.02
CA CYS A 164 9.75 5.64 -10.04
C CYS A 164 9.48 4.25 -10.66
N SER A 165 9.60 4.13 -11.98
CA SER A 165 9.47 2.84 -12.66
C SER A 165 10.57 1.85 -12.27
N ALA A 166 11.74 2.34 -11.87
CA ALA A 166 12.89 1.52 -11.50
C ALA A 166 12.71 0.80 -10.15
N ILE A 167 11.77 1.25 -9.30
CA ILE A 167 11.45 0.60 -8.02
C ILE A 167 10.25 -0.34 -8.11
N VAL A 168 9.71 -0.59 -9.31
CA VAL A 168 8.81 -1.73 -9.55
C VAL A 168 9.64 -3.01 -9.33
N PRO A 169 9.20 -3.94 -8.46
CA PRO A 169 9.97 -5.14 -8.21
C PRO A 169 10.26 -5.94 -9.49
N THR A 170 11.52 -6.37 -9.64
CA THR A 170 11.96 -7.25 -10.73
C THR A 170 11.29 -8.62 -10.65
N CYS A 171 10.96 -9.04 -9.43
CA CYS A 171 10.14 -10.21 -9.16
C CYS A 171 9.39 -10.02 -7.84
N SER A 172 8.14 -10.47 -7.79
CA SER A 172 7.31 -10.47 -6.60
C SER A 172 6.81 -11.88 -6.33
N ILE A 173 7.06 -12.41 -5.14
CA ILE A 173 6.60 -13.73 -4.71
C ILE A 173 5.44 -13.53 -3.74
N VAL A 174 4.21 -13.72 -4.23
CA VAL A 174 3.00 -13.59 -3.44
C VAL A 174 2.52 -14.98 -3.04
N ASP A 175 2.77 -15.34 -1.78
CA ASP A 175 2.36 -16.61 -1.22
C ASP A 175 1.28 -16.40 -0.16
N PRO A 176 0.00 -16.71 -0.46
CA PRO A 176 -1.11 -16.52 0.48
C PRO A 176 -0.90 -17.21 1.84
N GLN A 177 -0.07 -18.26 1.92
CA GLN A 177 0.21 -18.91 3.20
C GLN A 177 1.01 -18.03 4.18
N LEU A 178 1.80 -17.08 3.67
CA LEU A 178 2.53 -16.13 4.53
C LEU A 178 1.59 -15.15 5.24
N MET A 179 0.44 -14.87 4.63
CA MET A 179 -0.54 -13.86 5.08
C MET A 179 -1.45 -14.41 6.18
N MET A 180 -1.60 -15.73 6.25
CA MET A 180 -2.40 -16.44 7.27
C MET A 180 -1.89 -16.23 8.71
N THR A 181 -0.66 -15.72 8.87
CA THR A 181 -0.06 -15.45 10.18
C THR A 181 -0.41 -14.07 10.74
N MET A 182 -1.12 -13.23 9.98
CA MET A 182 -1.53 -11.90 10.43
C MET A 182 -2.51 -11.98 11.61
N PRO A 183 -2.31 -11.17 12.67
CA PRO A 183 -3.35 -10.95 13.68
C PRO A 183 -4.62 -10.36 13.05
N LYS A 184 -5.80 -10.71 13.57
CA LYS A 184 -7.10 -10.25 13.04
C LYS A 184 -7.21 -8.73 12.86
N GLY A 185 -6.76 -7.96 13.85
CA GLY A 185 -6.78 -6.49 13.75
C GLY A 185 -5.90 -5.96 12.61
N ILE A 186 -4.79 -6.64 12.30
CA ILE A 186 -3.95 -6.30 11.14
C ILE A 186 -4.69 -6.70 9.85
N LEU A 187 -5.24 -7.92 9.78
CA LEU A 187 -6.01 -8.40 8.62
C LEU A 187 -7.14 -7.43 8.26
N ALA A 188 -7.95 -6.99 9.24
CA ALA A 188 -9.03 -6.03 9.02
C ALA A 188 -8.50 -4.74 8.40
N SER A 189 -7.49 -4.14 9.02
CA SER A 189 -6.92 -2.87 8.57
C SER A 189 -6.30 -2.98 7.16
N VAL A 190 -5.46 -3.99 6.91
CA VAL A 190 -4.78 -4.11 5.61
C VAL A 190 -5.73 -4.58 4.52
N GLY A 191 -6.69 -5.45 4.83
CA GLY A 191 -7.69 -5.88 3.87
C GLY A 191 -8.63 -4.74 3.45
N PHE A 192 -9.00 -3.86 4.39
CA PHE A 192 -9.77 -2.65 4.06
C PHE A 192 -8.98 -1.69 3.17
N ASP A 193 -7.68 -1.52 3.44
CA ASP A 193 -6.75 -0.77 2.58
C ASP A 193 -6.70 -1.35 1.14
N ALA A 194 -6.57 -2.67 0.98
CA ALA A 194 -6.64 -3.32 -0.33
C ALA A 194 -7.96 -3.02 -1.07
N LEU A 195 -9.09 -3.04 -0.36
CA LEU A 195 -10.38 -2.67 -0.95
C LEU A 195 -10.40 -1.20 -1.38
N CYS A 196 -9.94 -0.30 -0.50
CA CYS A 196 -9.88 1.13 -0.77
C CYS A 196 -9.00 1.47 -1.98
N HIS A 197 -7.86 0.82 -2.17
CA HIS A 197 -7.03 1.00 -3.38
C HIS A 197 -7.79 0.71 -4.67
N ASN A 198 -8.55 -0.40 -4.69
CA ASN A 198 -9.34 -0.76 -5.86
C ASN A 198 -10.52 0.22 -6.07
N ILE A 199 -11.20 0.64 -5.00
CA ILE A 199 -12.27 1.66 -5.07
C ILE A 199 -11.72 2.98 -5.61
N ASP A 200 -10.61 3.47 -5.05
CA ASP A 200 -9.98 4.72 -5.46
C ASP A 200 -9.54 4.68 -6.92
N ALA A 201 -8.85 3.62 -7.34
CA ALA A 201 -8.42 3.48 -8.73
C ALA A 201 -9.60 3.48 -9.70
N TYR A 202 -10.72 2.84 -9.33
CA TYR A 202 -11.93 2.87 -10.14
C TYR A 202 -12.61 4.24 -10.13
N LEU A 203 -12.61 4.98 -9.02
CA LEU A 203 -13.21 6.32 -8.95
C LEU A 203 -12.36 7.41 -9.61
N SER A 204 -11.05 7.16 -9.75
CA SER A 204 -10.09 8.12 -10.28
C SER A 204 -10.47 8.70 -11.65
N THR A 205 -10.27 9.99 -11.84
CA THR A 205 -10.48 10.70 -13.11
C THR A 205 -9.43 10.34 -14.17
N ILE A 206 -8.31 9.73 -13.76
CA ILE A 206 -7.26 9.22 -14.65
C ILE A 206 -7.31 7.69 -14.80
N SER A 207 -8.41 7.05 -14.37
CA SER A 207 -8.65 5.62 -14.59
C SER A 207 -8.66 5.28 -16.09
N GLN A 208 -8.19 4.08 -16.44
CA GLN A 208 -8.19 3.53 -17.79
C GLN A 208 -9.05 2.26 -17.87
N PRO A 209 -9.51 1.82 -19.06
CA PRO A 209 -10.32 0.60 -19.18
C PRO A 209 -9.69 -0.64 -18.55
N LEU A 210 -8.36 -0.81 -18.68
CA LEU A 210 -7.65 -1.93 -18.05
C LEU A 210 -7.60 -1.80 -16.53
N THR A 211 -7.39 -0.59 -15.98
CA THR A 211 -7.41 -0.40 -14.53
C THR A 211 -8.82 -0.58 -13.97
N ASP A 212 -9.86 -0.16 -14.69
CA ASP A 212 -11.25 -0.35 -14.28
C ASP A 212 -11.61 -1.85 -14.17
N LEU A 213 -11.23 -2.65 -15.18
CA LEU A 213 -11.48 -4.10 -15.15
C LEU A 213 -10.78 -4.77 -13.96
N MET A 214 -9.50 -4.45 -13.73
CA MET A 214 -8.74 -5.01 -12.62
C MET A 214 -9.25 -4.53 -11.26
N ALA A 215 -9.62 -3.25 -11.14
CA ALA A 215 -10.11 -2.66 -9.91
C ALA A 215 -11.46 -3.25 -9.50
N LEU A 216 -12.39 -3.40 -10.45
CA LEU A 216 -13.69 -4.04 -10.17
C LEU A 216 -13.53 -5.50 -9.74
N GLU A 217 -12.62 -6.24 -10.37
CA GLU A 217 -12.30 -7.61 -9.93
C GLU A 217 -11.67 -7.63 -8.54
N GLY A 218 -10.77 -6.70 -8.23
CA GLY A 218 -10.21 -6.53 -6.88
C GLY A 218 -11.30 -6.27 -5.83
N VAL A 219 -12.22 -5.33 -6.09
CA VAL A 219 -13.37 -5.06 -5.20
C VAL A 219 -14.21 -6.32 -4.98
N ARG A 220 -14.54 -7.05 -6.05
CA ARG A 220 -15.32 -8.30 -5.95
C ARG A 220 -14.61 -9.34 -5.07
N LEU A 221 -13.32 -9.57 -5.33
CA LEU A 221 -12.51 -10.53 -4.57
C LEU A 221 -12.41 -10.14 -3.10
N ALA A 222 -12.16 -8.87 -2.77
CA ALA A 222 -12.14 -8.39 -1.40
C ALA A 222 -13.51 -8.55 -0.71
N ALA A 223 -14.61 -8.21 -1.38
CA ALA A 223 -15.96 -8.32 -0.84
C ALA A 223 -16.33 -9.76 -0.47
N GLU A 224 -15.91 -10.74 -1.27
CA GLU A 224 -16.17 -12.15 -1.04
C GLU A 224 -15.28 -12.78 0.04
N SER A 225 -14.08 -12.25 0.26
CA SER A 225 -13.06 -12.91 1.08
C SER A 225 -12.77 -12.24 2.41
N LEU A 226 -12.69 -10.90 2.47
CA LEU A 226 -12.15 -10.19 3.62
C LEU A 226 -12.93 -10.48 4.89
N VAL A 227 -14.26 -10.36 4.82
CA VAL A 227 -15.10 -10.58 6.01
C VAL A 227 -15.13 -12.05 6.41
N ALA A 228 -15.15 -12.96 5.43
CA ALA A 228 -15.11 -14.39 5.71
C ALA A 228 -13.82 -14.78 6.45
N LEU A 229 -12.67 -14.24 6.02
CA LEU A 229 -11.38 -14.46 6.68
C LEU A 229 -11.33 -13.84 8.09
N TYR A 230 -11.84 -12.63 8.27
CA TYR A 230 -11.85 -11.95 9.57
C TYR A 230 -12.74 -12.66 10.60
N GLU A 231 -13.91 -13.14 10.18
CA GLU A 231 -14.88 -13.86 11.01
C GLU A 231 -14.55 -15.37 11.17
N ASP A 232 -13.39 -15.83 10.69
CA ASP A 232 -12.97 -17.25 10.68
C ASP A 232 -13.96 -18.21 9.98
N THR A 233 -14.70 -17.72 8.99
CA THR A 233 -15.62 -18.54 8.16
C THR A 233 -15.06 -18.85 6.77
N GLY A 234 -13.96 -18.19 6.39
CA GLY A 234 -13.30 -18.37 5.09
C GLY A 234 -12.31 -19.54 5.06
N ASP A 235 -11.89 -19.90 3.84
CA ASP A 235 -10.94 -20.98 3.57
C ASP A 235 -9.66 -20.47 2.87
N LEU A 236 -8.82 -21.38 2.40
CA LEU A 236 -7.61 -21.03 1.67
C LEU A 236 -7.89 -20.32 0.34
N ASN A 237 -9.05 -20.55 -0.29
CA ASN A 237 -9.42 -19.85 -1.52
C ASN A 237 -9.74 -18.39 -1.21
N ASN A 238 -10.38 -18.10 -0.06
CA ASN A 238 -10.56 -16.71 0.37
C ASN A 238 -9.21 -16.01 0.60
N TRP A 239 -8.19 -16.70 1.13
CA TRP A 239 -6.83 -16.15 1.22
C TRP A 239 -6.23 -15.83 -0.14
N ASP A 240 -6.37 -16.73 -1.13
CA ASP A 240 -5.92 -16.47 -2.49
C ASP A 240 -6.64 -15.25 -3.09
N GLN A 241 -7.96 -15.15 -2.90
CA GLN A 241 -8.77 -14.03 -3.39
C GLN A 241 -8.34 -12.69 -2.79
N LEU A 242 -8.18 -12.62 -1.46
CA LEU A 242 -7.78 -11.38 -0.79
C LEU A 242 -6.36 -10.96 -1.18
N CYS A 243 -5.43 -11.91 -1.29
CA CYS A 243 -4.07 -11.63 -1.75
C CYS A 243 -4.09 -11.10 -3.19
N LEU A 244 -4.85 -11.72 -4.09
CA LEU A 244 -4.98 -11.26 -5.47
C LEU A 244 -5.64 -9.87 -5.52
N SER A 245 -6.66 -9.61 -4.72
CA SER A 245 -7.28 -8.28 -4.59
C SER A 245 -6.26 -7.20 -4.19
N SER A 246 -5.39 -7.50 -3.22
CA SER A 246 -4.33 -6.58 -2.80
C SER A 246 -3.32 -6.32 -3.91
N THR A 247 -2.85 -7.37 -4.59
CA THR A 247 -1.93 -7.25 -5.72
C THR A 247 -2.53 -6.44 -6.86
N LEU A 248 -3.80 -6.72 -7.23
CA LEU A 248 -4.53 -5.93 -8.23
C LEU A 248 -4.64 -4.47 -7.78
N GLY A 249 -4.99 -4.22 -6.52
CA GLY A 249 -5.05 -2.88 -5.91
C GLY A 249 -3.75 -2.10 -6.13
N GLY A 250 -2.61 -2.71 -5.80
CA GLY A 250 -1.29 -2.13 -6.05
C GLY A 250 -1.02 -1.83 -7.53
N MET A 251 -1.33 -2.78 -8.42
CA MET A 251 -1.14 -2.61 -9.86
C MET A 251 -2.02 -1.50 -10.44
N VAL A 252 -3.28 -1.37 -10.00
CA VAL A 252 -4.19 -0.36 -10.54
C VAL A 252 -3.85 1.04 -10.06
N ILE A 253 -3.47 1.21 -8.78
CA ILE A 253 -3.07 2.53 -8.26
C ILE A 253 -1.76 3.01 -8.89
N ASN A 254 -0.91 2.11 -9.41
CA ASN A 254 0.30 2.51 -10.15
C ASN A 254 -0.05 3.42 -11.34
N THR A 255 -1.17 3.17 -12.00
CA THR A 255 -1.60 3.89 -13.20
C THR A 255 -2.71 4.90 -12.88
N ALA A 256 -3.75 4.49 -12.16
CA ALA A 256 -4.91 5.33 -11.85
C ALA A 256 -4.68 6.25 -10.63
N GLY A 257 -3.61 6.03 -9.87
CA GLY A 257 -3.39 6.69 -8.60
C GLY A 257 -4.45 6.32 -7.54
N VAL A 258 -4.44 7.08 -6.46
CA VAL A 258 -5.47 7.07 -5.41
C VAL A 258 -6.22 8.39 -5.42
N THR A 259 -7.32 8.50 -4.66
CA THR A 259 -8.21 9.67 -4.67
C THR A 259 -8.18 10.44 -3.34
N ALA A 260 -9.22 11.22 -3.06
CA ALA A 260 -9.30 12.04 -1.85
C ALA A 260 -9.21 11.21 -0.56
N LEU A 261 -9.70 9.95 -0.55
CA LEU A 261 -9.67 9.12 0.66
C LEU A 261 -8.24 8.92 1.18
N HIS A 262 -7.34 8.37 0.37
CA HIS A 262 -5.92 8.24 0.75
C HIS A 262 -5.25 9.61 0.87
N GLY A 263 -5.66 10.58 0.03
CA GLY A 263 -5.12 11.94 0.09
C GLY A 263 -5.29 12.60 1.45
N MET A 264 -6.45 12.37 2.08
CA MET A 264 -6.81 12.85 3.41
C MET A 264 -6.30 11.94 4.54
N GLU A 265 -6.11 10.66 4.30
CA GLU A 265 -5.53 9.79 5.32
C GLU A 265 -4.04 10.12 5.57
N HIS A 266 -3.26 10.37 4.52
CA HIS A 266 -1.79 10.52 4.68
C HIS A 266 -1.37 11.54 5.76
N PRO A 267 -2.00 12.74 5.87
CA PRO A 267 -1.74 13.66 6.97
C PRO A 267 -2.06 13.10 8.37
N VAL A 268 -3.10 12.27 8.52
CA VAL A 268 -3.48 11.65 9.80
C VAL A 268 -2.37 10.71 10.26
N SER A 269 -1.97 9.78 9.39
CA SER A 269 -0.81 8.90 9.60
C SER A 269 0.46 9.69 9.90
N GLY A 270 0.74 10.75 9.12
CA GLY A 270 1.96 11.55 9.27
C GLY A 270 2.03 12.31 10.59
N LEU A 271 0.89 12.80 11.09
CA LEU A 271 0.83 13.62 12.31
C LEU A 271 0.81 12.80 13.61
N LYS A 272 0.05 11.68 13.64
CA LYS A 272 -0.21 10.91 14.87
C LYS A 272 0.28 9.47 14.81
N ASP A 273 1.00 9.08 13.76
CA ASP A 273 1.45 7.70 13.53
C ASP A 273 0.28 6.69 13.55
N ALA A 274 -0.89 7.13 13.06
CA ALA A 274 -2.09 6.31 13.00
C ALA A 274 -1.87 5.09 12.08
N VAL A 275 -2.56 3.99 12.40
CA VAL A 275 -2.57 2.80 11.53
C VAL A 275 -3.37 3.13 10.28
N HIS A 276 -2.69 3.09 9.12
CA HIS A 276 -3.21 3.56 7.83
C HIS A 276 -4.64 3.11 7.52
N GLY A 277 -4.90 1.80 7.54
CA GLY A 277 -6.22 1.26 7.19
C GLY A 277 -7.33 1.60 8.19
N ARG A 278 -7.00 1.87 9.46
CA ARG A 278 -7.98 2.40 10.42
C ARG A 278 -8.32 3.85 10.11
N GLY A 279 -7.32 4.67 9.77
CA GLY A 279 -7.53 6.05 9.31
C GLY A 279 -8.41 6.11 8.04
N LEU A 280 -8.18 5.20 7.09
CA LEU A 280 -9.05 5.03 5.92
C LEU A 280 -10.48 4.69 6.32
N ALA A 281 -10.68 3.76 7.25
CA ALA A 281 -12.02 3.36 7.71
C ALA A 281 -12.78 4.52 8.37
N ALA A 282 -12.11 5.33 9.20
CA ALA A 282 -12.71 6.50 9.83
C ALA A 282 -13.16 7.57 8.81
N LEU A 283 -12.38 7.76 7.74
CA LEU A 283 -12.64 8.78 6.71
C LEU A 283 -13.63 8.32 5.63
N ALA A 284 -13.62 7.03 5.29
CA ALA A 284 -14.30 6.48 4.11
C ALA A 284 -15.79 6.85 4.01
N PRO A 285 -16.62 6.70 5.05
CA PRO A 285 -18.05 7.03 4.94
C PRO A 285 -18.29 8.49 4.52
N HIS A 286 -17.55 9.42 5.12
CA HIS A 286 -17.73 10.86 4.91
C HIS A 286 -17.16 11.34 3.58
N VAL A 287 -16.00 10.81 3.18
CA VAL A 287 -15.43 11.06 1.86
C VAL A 287 -16.37 10.55 0.78
N PHE A 288 -16.84 9.31 0.89
CA PHE A 288 -17.69 8.70 -0.14
C PHE A 288 -19.07 9.35 -0.24
N GLU A 289 -19.72 9.67 0.88
CA GLU A 289 -20.98 10.44 0.90
C GLU A 289 -20.83 11.75 0.10
N SER A 290 -19.74 12.48 0.33
CA SER A 290 -19.46 13.75 -0.34
C SER A 290 -19.08 13.58 -1.82
N SER A 291 -18.78 12.35 -2.25
CA SER A 291 -18.24 12.01 -3.57
C SER A 291 -19.25 11.42 -4.55
N ILE A 292 -20.36 10.84 -4.07
CA ILE A 292 -21.36 10.15 -4.91
C ILE A 292 -21.81 11.03 -6.09
N LYS A 293 -22.03 12.33 -5.84
CA LYS A 293 -22.45 13.32 -6.84
C LYS A 293 -21.52 13.41 -8.06
N GLY A 294 -20.23 13.11 -7.90
CA GLY A 294 -19.24 13.20 -8.99
C GLY A 294 -19.26 12.02 -9.94
N ALA A 295 -19.69 10.84 -9.49
CA ALA A 295 -19.65 9.62 -10.29
C ALA A 295 -20.74 8.59 -9.88
N PRO A 296 -22.04 8.94 -9.90
CA PRO A 296 -23.10 8.11 -9.35
C PRO A 296 -23.11 6.69 -9.94
N TYR A 297 -22.93 6.54 -11.25
CA TYR A 297 -22.88 5.23 -11.90
C TYR A 297 -21.72 4.33 -11.43
N LYS A 298 -20.56 4.91 -11.10
CA LYS A 298 -19.41 4.16 -10.56
C LYS A 298 -19.71 3.71 -9.13
N PHE A 299 -20.28 4.59 -8.30
CA PHE A 299 -20.73 4.23 -6.94
C PHE A 299 -21.84 3.16 -6.95
N ALA A 300 -22.79 3.21 -7.88
CA ALA A 300 -23.81 2.17 -8.03
C ALA A 300 -23.19 0.81 -8.39
N THR A 301 -22.15 0.80 -9.23
CA THR A 301 -21.42 -0.41 -9.58
C THR A 301 -20.69 -0.98 -8.37
N LEU A 302 -19.96 -0.15 -7.63
CA LEU A 302 -19.27 -0.54 -6.40
C LEU A 302 -20.26 -1.06 -5.34
N SER A 303 -21.40 -0.38 -5.16
CA SER A 303 -22.43 -0.78 -4.19
C SER A 303 -22.91 -2.20 -4.46
N LYS A 304 -23.22 -2.54 -5.72
CA LYS A 304 -23.64 -3.90 -6.11
C LYS A 304 -22.60 -4.96 -5.79
N LEU A 305 -21.31 -4.66 -5.99
CA LEU A 305 -20.23 -5.58 -5.63
C LEU A 305 -20.10 -5.80 -4.12
N LEU A 306 -20.50 -4.81 -3.32
CA LEU A 306 -20.54 -4.89 -1.86
C LEU A 306 -21.90 -5.37 -1.32
N GLY A 307 -22.82 -5.83 -2.18
CA GLY A 307 -24.13 -6.35 -1.78
C GLY A 307 -25.27 -5.33 -1.65
N GLY A 308 -25.03 -4.08 -2.08
CA GLY A 308 -26.05 -3.05 -2.25
C GLY A 308 -26.75 -3.11 -3.61
N ARG A 309 -27.50 -2.05 -3.96
CA ARG A 309 -28.35 -2.01 -5.16
C ARG A 309 -27.96 -0.91 -6.14
N ASP A 310 -27.65 0.27 -5.63
CA ASP A 310 -27.34 1.46 -6.40
C ASP A 310 -26.45 2.42 -5.59
N GLU A 311 -26.20 3.63 -6.09
CA GLU A 311 -25.31 4.58 -5.41
C GLU A 311 -25.85 5.07 -4.07
N THR A 312 -27.16 4.98 -3.83
CA THR A 312 -27.80 5.54 -2.63
C THR A 312 -27.55 4.72 -1.38
N ASP A 313 -27.28 3.42 -1.52
CA ASP A 313 -26.96 2.52 -0.40
C ASP A 313 -25.46 2.18 -0.29
N PHE A 314 -24.59 2.78 -1.11
CA PHE A 314 -23.14 2.53 -1.07
C PHE A 314 -22.52 2.83 0.30
N VAL A 315 -22.81 4.01 0.87
CA VAL A 315 -22.25 4.43 2.18
C VAL A 315 -22.74 3.49 3.30
N GLU A 316 -23.98 3.00 3.21
CA GLU A 316 -24.50 1.99 4.15
C GLU A 316 -23.71 0.67 4.05
N GLN A 317 -23.34 0.22 2.84
CA GLN A 317 -22.49 -0.98 2.68
C GLN A 317 -21.10 -0.77 3.28
N ILE A 318 -20.51 0.41 3.11
CA ILE A 318 -19.23 0.75 3.73
C ILE A 318 -19.33 0.72 5.27
N HIS A 319 -20.39 1.30 5.86
CA HIS A 319 -20.61 1.21 7.31
C HIS A 319 -20.79 -0.24 7.80
N LYS A 320 -21.57 -1.06 7.08
CA LYS A 320 -21.72 -2.49 7.39
C LYS A 320 -20.39 -3.22 7.38
N LEU A 321 -19.56 -2.96 6.37
CA LEU A 321 -18.24 -3.56 6.24
C LEU A 321 -17.33 -3.14 7.40
N ILE A 322 -17.24 -1.83 7.67
CA ILE A 322 -16.45 -1.27 8.80
C ILE A 322 -16.87 -1.91 10.12
N SER A 323 -18.18 -2.03 10.37
CA SER A 323 -18.71 -2.63 11.59
C SER A 323 -18.38 -4.13 11.70
N ARG A 324 -18.47 -4.90 10.61
CA ARG A 324 -18.12 -6.34 10.62
C ARG A 324 -16.63 -6.60 10.80
N LEU A 325 -15.78 -5.64 10.43
CA LEU A 325 -14.32 -5.72 10.55
C LEU A 325 -13.75 -5.13 11.84
N ASP A 326 -14.60 -4.59 12.73
CA ASP A 326 -14.18 -3.91 13.97
C ASP A 326 -13.17 -2.77 13.71
N LEU A 327 -13.49 -1.94 12.71
CA LEU A 327 -12.72 -0.76 12.30
C LEU A 327 -13.45 0.55 12.67
N THR A 328 -14.17 0.54 13.80
CA THR A 328 -15.10 1.62 14.17
C THR A 328 -14.45 2.81 14.90
N GLU A 329 -13.13 2.82 15.05
CA GLU A 329 -12.43 3.94 15.69
C GLU A 329 -12.58 5.24 14.89
N SER A 330 -12.81 6.34 15.59
CA SER A 330 -12.81 7.67 14.98
C SER A 330 -11.38 8.24 14.89
N LEU A 331 -11.22 9.36 14.19
CA LEU A 331 -9.94 10.08 14.19
C LEU A 331 -9.55 10.57 15.59
N LYS A 332 -10.53 10.87 16.46
CA LYS A 332 -10.27 11.25 17.86
C LYS A 332 -9.73 10.09 18.68
N ASP A 333 -10.20 8.87 18.46
CA ASP A 333 -9.63 7.67 19.10
C ASP A 333 -8.15 7.46 18.69
N MET A 334 -7.77 7.96 17.51
CA MET A 334 -6.39 7.98 16.99
C MET A 334 -5.59 9.21 17.44
N GLY A 335 -6.14 10.04 18.33
CA GLY A 335 -5.47 11.21 18.91
C GLY A 335 -5.50 12.47 18.06
N ILE A 336 -6.34 12.54 17.02
CA ILE A 336 -6.58 13.79 16.27
C ILE A 336 -7.52 14.70 17.07
N GLU A 337 -7.17 15.97 17.16
CA GLU A 337 -7.96 16.98 17.86
C GLU A 337 -8.54 18.03 16.88
N GLU A 338 -9.56 18.78 17.31
CA GLU A 338 -10.12 19.88 16.48
C GLU A 338 -9.06 20.92 16.07
N SER A 339 -8.05 21.14 16.92
CA SER A 339 -6.91 22.02 16.64
C SER A 339 -6.04 21.52 15.49
N ASP A 340 -6.01 20.21 15.22
CA ASP A 340 -5.20 19.60 14.17
C ASP A 340 -5.82 19.79 12.78
N LEU A 341 -7.14 19.98 12.70
CA LEU A 341 -7.88 20.01 11.42
C LEU A 341 -7.33 21.03 10.42
N SER A 342 -6.93 22.21 10.90
CA SER A 342 -6.37 23.25 10.02
C SER A 342 -5.01 22.84 9.44
N TRP A 343 -4.22 22.07 10.19
CA TRP A 343 -2.95 21.51 9.69
C TRP A 343 -3.23 20.37 8.71
N LEU A 344 -4.14 19.45 9.03
CA LEU A 344 -4.50 18.31 8.17
C LEU A 344 -5.00 18.77 6.80
N THR A 345 -5.90 19.75 6.74
CA THR A 345 -6.40 20.31 5.48
C THR A 345 -5.27 20.94 4.65
N LYS A 346 -4.41 21.75 5.28
CA LYS A 346 -3.28 22.39 4.57
C LYS A 346 -2.26 21.35 4.08
N ASN A 347 -1.95 20.35 4.90
CA ASN A 347 -1.02 19.30 4.54
C ASN A 347 -1.58 18.43 3.41
N CYS A 348 -2.85 18.02 3.48
CA CYS A 348 -3.56 17.30 2.42
C CYS A 348 -3.42 18.00 1.06
N LEU A 349 -3.73 19.31 1.00
CA LEU A 349 -3.66 20.10 -0.24
C LEU A 349 -2.22 20.26 -0.76
N LYS A 350 -1.22 20.26 0.13
CA LYS A 350 0.20 20.37 -0.23
C LYS A 350 0.78 19.03 -0.70
N VAL A 351 0.61 17.99 0.09
CA VAL A 351 1.31 16.70 -0.02
C VAL A 351 0.58 15.76 -0.95
N SER A 352 -0.76 15.75 -0.88
CA SER A 352 -1.64 14.85 -1.63
C SER A 352 -2.33 15.52 -2.81
N ALA A 353 -1.82 16.66 -3.30
CA ALA A 353 -2.41 17.43 -4.40
C ALA A 353 -2.78 16.57 -5.63
N ALA A 354 -1.93 15.61 -6.00
CA ALA A 354 -2.19 14.69 -7.10
C ALA A 354 -3.38 13.77 -6.82
N SER A 355 -3.46 13.18 -5.62
CA SER A 355 -4.58 12.33 -5.22
C SER A 355 -5.90 13.12 -5.17
N MET A 356 -5.86 14.36 -4.69
CA MET A 356 -7.03 15.25 -4.69
C MET A 356 -7.47 15.61 -6.13
N ALA A 357 -6.52 15.85 -7.04
CA ALA A 357 -6.81 16.15 -8.44
C ALA A 357 -7.39 14.94 -9.21
N ASN A 358 -7.05 13.73 -8.78
CA ASN A 358 -7.59 12.48 -9.34
C ASN A 358 -9.02 12.20 -8.87
N HIS A 359 -9.54 12.91 -7.87
CA HIS A 359 -10.87 12.64 -7.30
C HIS A 359 -12.00 13.09 -8.25
N PRO A 360 -13.13 12.36 -8.36
CA PRO A 360 -14.26 12.77 -9.20
C PRO A 360 -14.99 14.03 -8.72
N VAL A 361 -14.67 14.53 -7.52
CA VAL A 361 -15.17 15.79 -6.97
C VAL A 361 -13.99 16.69 -6.59
N VAL A 362 -14.04 17.96 -6.98
CA VAL A 362 -13.06 18.95 -6.50
C VAL A 362 -13.57 19.53 -5.18
N PHE A 363 -12.98 19.11 -4.07
CA PHE A 363 -13.34 19.63 -2.75
C PHE A 363 -12.68 20.97 -2.45
N THR A 364 -13.41 21.90 -1.84
CA THR A 364 -12.84 23.12 -1.28
C THR A 364 -12.05 22.81 0.01
N PRO A 365 -11.13 23.70 0.45
CA PRO A 365 -10.46 23.54 1.75
C PRO A 365 -11.46 23.41 2.91
N GLU A 366 -12.58 24.13 2.85
CA GLU A 366 -13.66 24.07 3.83
C GLU A 366 -14.36 22.70 3.84
N GLU A 367 -14.67 22.14 2.66
CA GLU A 367 -15.27 20.80 2.55
C GLU A 367 -14.31 19.71 3.08
N ILE A 368 -13.00 19.80 2.77
CA ILE A 368 -11.99 18.88 3.30
C ILE A 368 -11.95 18.96 4.83
N LYS A 369 -11.99 20.18 5.39
CA LYS A 369 -12.00 20.38 6.84
C LYS A 369 -13.27 19.82 7.48
N GLU A 370 -14.43 20.01 6.85
CA GLU A 370 -15.71 19.47 7.31
C GLU A 370 -15.71 17.94 7.33
N ILE A 371 -15.14 17.29 6.31
CA ILE A 371 -14.99 15.83 6.27
C ILE A 371 -14.14 15.33 7.43
N TYR A 372 -12.98 15.94 7.71
CA TYR A 372 -12.19 15.57 8.89
C TYR A 372 -12.97 15.79 10.18
N GLN A 373 -13.71 16.90 10.30
CA GLN A 373 -14.50 17.21 11.48
C GLN A 373 -15.61 16.17 11.72
N LYS A 374 -16.28 15.69 10.66
CA LYS A 374 -17.29 14.62 10.75
C LYS A 374 -16.68 13.28 11.16
N SER A 375 -15.39 13.09 10.90
CA SER A 375 -14.65 11.86 11.19
C SER A 375 -14.00 11.85 12.59
N LEU A 376 -14.16 12.92 13.39
CA LEU A 376 -13.67 13.01 14.78
C LEU A 376 -14.50 12.17 15.74
#